data_AF-A0A2E0XHS9-F1
#
_entry.id   AF-A0A2E0XHS9-F1
#
_cell.length_a   1.000
_cell.length_b   1.000
_cell.length_c   1.000
_cell.angle_alpha   90.00
_cell.angle_beta   90.00
_cell.angle_gamma   90.00
#
_symmetry.space_group_name_H-M   'P 1'
#
loop_
_entity.id
_entity.type
_entity.pdbx_description
1 polymer ?
#
loop_
_entity_poly.entity_id
_entity_poly.type
_entity_poly.pdbx_seq_one_letter_code
_entity_poly.pdbx_strand_id
1 'polypeptide(L)'
;MMRSESGLSLISALWITTVLSVLATQFLYSIRLEQRTQANFADRTKYYYAAKAGVEMAIAYLRADETDFDSLGEIWAQPITNQIDDGIQIGRMLIYEATIVDEGAKANINTMDSDTLNRLLEFVGYQQDVNLGEEEQTLAQQIEAAKPFRTIPDLGRIEGMTEQLLYGDATVTTQTVSDFQSATTTTSTNAFSSANGLEQGVIGGLANYITVYSTDKNTSTDGQQRVNINQADAEQIRQIEPNGQTIFEMDEAEAVIGGRSYDDIGDLLDASAVSDELFDQIRDRISIDSEEDSDRININTADEEKLRDLDGIEDGISARIVAHRDQNGEFDNVDQLKDIKLITEDEFRNIVDRITVVEGETIEGLININTAPAEVLLLLPNMTEEIVQAIITRRETSPEEPDPSLEGIEGNPFRGITDLLEIEGINMNIFKEIAGRVTFRSHGFIITGLGIDANGKTVAKCDSVVSRGGSEIQFKQWRYY
;
A
#
# COMPACT_ATOMS: atom_id res chain seq x y z
N MET A 1 57.78 -44.61 -57.12
CA MET A 1 57.60 -43.26 -56.53
C MET A 1 56.12 -43.08 -56.14
N MET A 2 55.57 -43.94 -55.28
CA MET A 2 54.13 -43.97 -54.89
C MET A 2 53.97 -44.53 -53.45
N ARG A 3 54.81 -44.08 -52.50
CA ARG A 3 54.69 -44.46 -51.07
C ARG A 3 54.70 -43.26 -50.10
N SER A 4 54.81 -42.03 -50.61
CA SER A 4 54.85 -40.80 -49.80
C SER A 4 53.57 -39.96 -49.87
N GLU A 5 52.64 -40.23 -50.80
CA GLU A 5 51.40 -39.44 -50.95
C GLU A 5 50.26 -39.94 -50.04
N SER A 6 50.25 -41.22 -49.65
CA SER A 6 49.21 -41.79 -48.79
C SER A 6 49.26 -41.31 -47.33
N GLY A 7 50.45 -40.93 -46.82
CA GLY A 7 50.60 -40.37 -45.47
C GLY A 7 50.10 -38.94 -45.32
N LEU A 8 50.30 -38.10 -46.36
CA LEU A 8 49.81 -36.72 -46.40
C LEU A 8 48.28 -36.66 -46.49
N SER A 9 47.67 -37.54 -47.28
CA SER A 9 46.20 -37.64 -47.37
C SER A 9 45.57 -38.08 -46.06
N LEU A 10 46.18 -39.02 -45.32
CA LEU A 10 45.67 -39.47 -44.02
C LEU A 10 45.76 -38.36 -42.97
N ILE A 11 46.87 -37.62 -42.90
CA ILE A 11 47.04 -36.50 -41.97
C ILE A 11 46.04 -35.38 -42.29
N SER A 12 45.85 -35.07 -43.57
CA SER A 12 44.87 -34.06 -44.00
C SER A 12 43.44 -34.48 -43.69
N ALA A 13 43.10 -35.76 -43.92
CA ALA A 13 41.80 -36.30 -43.54
C ALA A 13 41.57 -36.27 -42.02
N LEU A 14 42.59 -36.58 -41.21
CA LEU A 14 42.51 -36.51 -39.75
C LEU A 14 42.32 -35.08 -39.25
N TRP A 15 43.05 -34.11 -39.82
CA TRP A 15 42.87 -32.70 -39.46
C TRP A 15 41.49 -32.18 -39.86
N ILE A 16 41.01 -32.55 -41.05
CA ILE A 16 39.66 -32.19 -41.51
C ILE A 16 38.61 -32.81 -40.59
N THR A 17 38.74 -34.08 -40.19
CA THR A 17 37.78 -34.71 -39.28
C THR A 17 37.84 -34.11 -37.88
N THR A 18 39.02 -33.77 -37.36
CA THR A 18 39.16 -33.07 -36.08
C THR A 18 38.48 -31.70 -36.12
N VAL A 19 38.75 -30.89 -37.14
CA VAL A 19 38.13 -29.56 -37.31
C VAL A 19 36.62 -29.68 -37.46
N LEU A 20 36.14 -30.62 -38.29
CA LEU A 20 34.70 -30.89 -38.44
C LEU A 20 34.07 -31.37 -37.12
N SER A 21 34.77 -32.17 -36.32
CA SER A 21 34.25 -32.63 -35.03
C SER A 21 34.14 -31.49 -34.02
N VAL A 22 35.11 -30.57 -33.99
CA VAL A 22 35.06 -29.37 -33.15
C VAL A 22 33.91 -28.46 -33.59
N LEU A 23 33.78 -28.19 -34.89
CA LEU A 23 32.69 -27.39 -35.44
C LEU A 23 31.32 -28.02 -35.17
N ALA A 24 31.18 -29.33 -35.36
CA ALA A 24 29.94 -30.05 -35.05
C ALA A 24 29.60 -29.99 -33.55
N THR A 25 30.60 -30.13 -32.67
CA THR A 25 30.40 -30.03 -31.21
C THR A 25 29.96 -28.62 -30.82
N GLN A 26 30.59 -27.58 -31.38
CA GLN A 26 30.23 -26.19 -31.13
C GLN A 26 28.82 -25.87 -31.63
N PHE A 27 28.45 -26.36 -32.81
CA PHE A 27 27.10 -26.20 -33.36
C PHE A 27 26.04 -26.90 -32.50
N LEU A 28 26.28 -28.14 -32.07
CA LEU A 28 25.38 -28.86 -31.16
C LEU A 28 25.26 -28.17 -29.80
N TYR A 29 26.35 -27.60 -29.29
CA TYR A 29 26.33 -26.80 -28.07
C TYR A 29 25.48 -25.54 -28.24
N SER A 30 25.63 -24.81 -29.36
CA SER A 30 24.80 -23.63 -29.69
C SER A 30 23.32 -23.97 -29.76
N ILE A 31 22.94 -25.05 -30.46
CA ILE A 31 21.55 -25.50 -30.53
C ILE A 31 20.99 -25.81 -29.14
N ARG A 32 21.75 -26.53 -28.30
CA ARG A 32 21.31 -26.85 -26.94
C ARG A 32 21.13 -25.61 -26.08
N LEU A 33 22.02 -24.62 -26.24
CA LEU A 33 21.92 -23.35 -25.53
C LEU A 33 20.66 -22.59 -25.97
N GLU A 34 20.43 -22.46 -27.28
CA GLU A 34 19.23 -21.81 -27.83
C GLU A 34 17.94 -22.49 -27.41
N GLN A 35 17.88 -23.83 -27.47
CA GLN A 35 16.71 -24.60 -27.01
C GLN A 35 16.42 -24.38 -25.53
N ARG A 36 17.45 -24.32 -24.67
CA ARG A 36 17.28 -24.02 -23.24
C ARG A 36 16.79 -22.60 -23.02
N THR A 37 17.34 -21.62 -23.74
CA THR A 37 16.90 -20.22 -23.63
C THR A 37 15.45 -20.06 -24.05
N GLN A 38 15.04 -20.71 -25.16
CA GLN A 38 13.64 -20.69 -25.62
C GLN A 38 12.69 -21.37 -24.62
N ALA A 39 13.08 -22.53 -24.08
CA ALA A 39 12.29 -23.22 -23.07
C ALA A 39 12.13 -22.38 -21.79
N ASN A 40 13.22 -21.76 -21.31
CA ASN A 40 13.20 -20.89 -20.14
C ASN A 40 12.33 -19.65 -20.36
N PHE A 41 12.38 -19.05 -21.56
CA PHE A 41 11.53 -17.91 -21.90
C PHE A 41 10.04 -18.29 -21.91
N ALA A 42 9.71 -19.42 -22.53
CA ALA A 42 8.34 -19.94 -22.54
C ALA A 42 7.84 -20.25 -21.13
N ASP A 43 8.63 -20.96 -20.32
CA ASP A 43 8.27 -21.27 -18.94
C ASP A 43 8.13 -19.99 -18.09
N ARG A 44 9.03 -19.01 -18.22
CA ARG A 44 8.89 -17.72 -17.53
C ARG A 44 7.58 -17.01 -17.89
N THR A 45 7.22 -17.02 -19.17
CA THR A 45 5.95 -16.43 -19.64
C THR A 45 4.74 -17.14 -19.04
N LYS A 46 4.79 -18.48 -18.94
CA LYS A 46 3.72 -19.28 -18.33
C LYS A 46 3.56 -19.01 -16.85
N TYR A 47 4.65 -19.02 -16.09
CA TYR A 47 4.62 -18.70 -14.66
C TYR A 47 4.21 -17.24 -14.41
N TYR A 48 4.50 -16.33 -15.34
CA TYR A 48 3.98 -14.97 -15.29
C TYR A 48 2.44 -14.93 -15.37
N TYR A 49 1.82 -15.68 -16.28
CA TYR A 49 0.36 -15.78 -16.33
C TYR A 49 -0.23 -16.53 -15.12
N ALA A 50 0.50 -17.50 -14.56
CA ALA A 50 0.12 -18.13 -13.30
C ALA A 50 0.14 -17.12 -12.13
N ALA A 51 1.20 -16.31 -12.02
CA ALA A 51 1.27 -15.22 -11.04
C ALA A 51 0.11 -14.23 -11.21
N LYS A 52 -0.22 -13.86 -12.45
CA LYS A 52 -1.37 -13.01 -12.76
C LYS A 52 -2.70 -13.66 -12.32
N ALA A 53 -2.87 -14.96 -12.54
CA ALA A 53 -4.05 -15.69 -12.06
C ALA A 53 -4.16 -15.63 -10.52
N GLY A 54 -3.03 -15.66 -9.82
CA GLY A 54 -2.97 -15.39 -8.38
C GLY A 54 -3.50 -14.01 -8.00
N VAL A 55 -3.06 -12.97 -8.70
CA VAL A 55 -3.56 -11.59 -8.48
C VAL A 55 -5.06 -11.50 -8.72
N GLU A 56 -5.58 -12.09 -9.80
CA GLU A 56 -7.03 -12.07 -10.08
C GLU A 56 -7.83 -12.87 -9.02
N MET A 57 -7.28 -13.96 -8.51
CA MET A 57 -7.89 -14.73 -7.42
C MET A 57 -7.94 -13.92 -6.12
N ALA A 58 -6.87 -13.21 -5.78
CA ALA A 58 -6.82 -12.31 -4.64
C ALA A 58 -7.86 -11.19 -4.73
N ILE A 59 -8.03 -10.60 -5.92
CA ILE A 59 -9.10 -9.62 -6.20
C ILE A 59 -10.48 -10.25 -6.01
N ALA A 60 -10.67 -11.51 -6.42
CA ALA A 60 -11.93 -12.20 -6.21
C ALA A 60 -12.25 -12.41 -4.72
N TYR A 61 -11.25 -12.71 -3.89
CA TYR A 61 -11.43 -12.77 -2.43
C TYR A 61 -11.81 -11.41 -1.84
N LEU A 62 -11.13 -10.33 -2.24
CA LEU A 62 -11.47 -8.96 -1.78
C LEU A 62 -12.87 -8.51 -2.25
N ARG A 63 -13.37 -9.00 -3.38
CA ARG A 63 -14.74 -8.72 -3.84
C ARG A 63 -15.81 -9.55 -3.15
N ALA A 64 -15.45 -10.75 -2.71
CA ALA A 64 -16.34 -11.66 -2.00
C ALA A 64 -16.39 -11.34 -0.49
N ASP A 65 -15.52 -10.45 -0.03
CA ASP A 65 -15.50 -9.95 1.33
C ASP A 65 -16.69 -9.01 1.58
N GLU A 66 -17.61 -9.48 2.42
CA GLU A 66 -18.85 -8.78 2.78
C GLU A 66 -18.79 -8.16 4.19
N THR A 67 -17.64 -8.24 4.87
CA THR A 67 -17.46 -7.68 6.20
C THR A 67 -17.38 -6.14 6.16
N ASP A 68 -17.69 -5.53 7.29
CA ASP A 68 -17.65 -4.07 7.45
C ASP A 68 -16.32 -3.55 8.01
N PHE A 69 -15.33 -4.42 8.15
CA PHE A 69 -13.99 -4.14 8.67
C PHE A 69 -12.97 -4.97 7.91
N ASP A 70 -11.70 -4.60 7.93
CA ASP A 70 -10.62 -5.41 7.36
C ASP A 70 -9.68 -5.87 8.47
N SER A 71 -9.46 -7.18 8.62
CA SER A 71 -8.61 -7.75 9.66
C SER A 71 -7.74 -8.91 9.16
N LEU A 72 -6.64 -9.18 9.88
CA LEU A 72 -5.73 -10.30 9.56
C LEU A 72 -6.36 -11.69 9.77
N GLY A 73 -7.49 -11.76 10.48
CA GLY A 73 -8.25 -12.99 10.72
C GLY A 73 -9.16 -13.39 9.58
N GLU A 74 -9.25 -12.59 8.51
CA GLU A 74 -10.11 -12.85 7.36
C GLU A 74 -9.44 -13.72 6.31
N ILE A 75 -10.27 -14.33 5.46
CA ILE A 75 -9.81 -15.24 4.40
C ILE A 75 -8.88 -14.53 3.41
N TRP A 76 -9.17 -13.26 3.08
CA TRP A 76 -8.37 -12.50 2.12
C TRP A 76 -6.94 -12.24 2.62
N ALA A 77 -6.73 -12.17 3.94
CA ALA A 77 -5.43 -11.90 4.56
C ALA A 77 -4.50 -13.12 4.58
N GLN A 78 -5.04 -14.32 4.33
CA GLN A 78 -4.29 -15.57 4.31
C GLN A 78 -3.58 -15.78 2.94
N PRO A 79 -2.42 -16.47 2.91
CA PRO A 79 -1.74 -16.75 1.65
C PRO A 79 -2.58 -17.68 0.76
N ILE A 80 -2.83 -17.23 -0.46
CA ILE A 80 -3.62 -17.97 -1.45
C ILE A 80 -2.65 -18.85 -2.24
N THR A 81 -2.83 -20.17 -2.21
CA THR A 81 -2.06 -21.11 -3.03
C THR A 81 -2.98 -21.94 -3.90
N ASN A 82 -2.78 -21.94 -5.22
CA ASN A 82 -3.58 -22.75 -6.13
C ASN A 82 -2.80 -23.12 -7.41
N GLN A 83 -3.46 -23.80 -8.34
CA GLN A 83 -2.86 -24.29 -9.58
C GLN A 83 -3.72 -23.97 -10.80
N ILE A 84 -3.06 -23.68 -11.92
CA ILE A 84 -3.69 -23.44 -13.21
C ILE A 84 -3.10 -24.35 -14.28
N ASP A 85 -3.91 -24.80 -15.23
CA ASP A 85 -3.43 -25.59 -16.37
C ASP A 85 -2.50 -24.72 -17.25
N ASP A 86 -1.38 -25.29 -17.69
CA ASP A 86 -0.41 -24.66 -18.60
C ASP A 86 -1.07 -24.18 -19.91
N GLY A 87 -2.16 -24.82 -20.34
CA GLY A 87 -2.92 -24.49 -21.55
C GLY A 87 -2.21 -24.87 -22.85
N ILE A 88 -0.89 -25.10 -22.81
CA ILE A 88 -0.07 -25.55 -23.94
C ILE A 88 0.37 -27.00 -23.74
N GLN A 89 0.82 -27.34 -22.53
CA GLN A 89 1.22 -28.71 -22.17
C GLN A 89 0.10 -29.40 -21.38
N ILE A 90 -0.67 -30.23 -22.07
CA ILE A 90 -1.79 -30.97 -21.49
C ILE A 90 -1.31 -31.77 -20.26
N GLY A 91 -1.95 -31.54 -19.12
CA GLY A 91 -1.68 -32.25 -17.87
C GLY A 91 -0.54 -31.68 -17.02
N ARG A 92 0.10 -30.57 -17.45
CA ARG A 92 1.02 -29.81 -16.60
C ARG A 92 0.24 -28.72 -15.88
N MET A 93 0.26 -28.77 -14.56
CA MET A 93 -0.26 -27.71 -13.69
C MET A 93 0.87 -26.78 -13.28
N LEU A 94 0.58 -25.48 -13.28
CA LEU A 94 1.47 -24.42 -12.81
C LEU A 94 0.96 -23.94 -11.46
N ILE A 95 1.83 -23.87 -10.47
CA ILE A 95 1.49 -23.39 -9.13
C ILE A 95 1.61 -21.87 -9.12
N TYR A 96 0.64 -21.22 -8.50
CA TYR A 96 0.73 -19.82 -8.14
C TYR A 96 0.41 -19.61 -6.67
N GLU A 97 1.04 -18.60 -6.11
CA GLU A 97 0.74 -18.05 -4.79
C GLU A 97 0.34 -16.59 -4.92
N ALA A 98 -0.54 -16.11 -4.06
CA ALA A 98 -0.85 -14.70 -3.95
C ALA A 98 -0.99 -14.29 -2.48
N THR A 99 -0.44 -13.12 -2.16
CA THR A 99 -0.59 -12.48 -0.85
C THR A 99 -1.22 -11.11 -1.02
N ILE A 100 -2.03 -10.73 -0.04
CA ILE A 100 -2.69 -9.42 0.01
C ILE A 100 -2.18 -8.74 1.27
N VAL A 101 -1.72 -7.51 1.11
CA VAL A 101 -1.24 -6.66 2.19
C VAL A 101 -2.10 -5.41 2.21
N ASP A 102 -2.67 -5.12 3.38
CA ASP A 102 -3.40 -3.89 3.62
C ASP A 102 -2.42 -2.72 3.71
N GLU A 103 -2.63 -1.67 2.92
CA GLU A 103 -1.81 -0.45 2.98
C GLU A 103 -2.18 0.43 4.17
N GLY A 104 -3.39 0.30 4.72
CA GLY A 104 -3.78 0.89 6.00
C GLY A 104 -2.99 0.32 7.18
N ALA A 105 -2.33 -0.82 7.02
CA ALA A 105 -1.43 -1.36 8.05
C ALA A 105 -0.15 -0.51 8.22
N LYS A 106 0.13 0.41 7.30
CA LYS A 106 1.37 1.20 7.26
C LYS A 106 1.08 2.69 7.39
N ALA A 107 2.03 3.42 7.96
CA ALA A 107 1.91 4.87 8.06
C ALA A 107 2.22 5.54 6.72
N ASN A 108 1.37 6.46 6.27
CA ASN A 108 1.62 7.19 5.03
C ASN A 108 2.71 8.26 5.22
N ILE A 109 3.84 8.09 4.52
CA ILE A 109 4.97 9.01 4.62
C ILE A 109 4.62 10.42 4.14
N ASN A 110 3.67 10.56 3.22
CA ASN A 110 3.29 11.85 2.65
C ASN A 110 2.43 12.70 3.59
N THR A 111 1.76 12.09 4.56
CA THR A 111 0.87 12.80 5.51
C THR A 111 1.44 12.83 6.93
N MET A 112 2.45 12.02 7.23
CA MET A 112 3.10 11.97 8.53
C MET A 112 3.76 13.32 8.89
N ASP A 113 3.63 13.80 10.12
CA ASP A 113 4.32 15.00 10.60
C ASP A 113 5.82 14.73 10.93
N SER A 114 6.60 15.78 11.13
CA SER A 114 8.04 15.68 11.39
C SER A 114 8.37 14.95 12.69
N ASP A 115 7.56 15.11 13.74
CA ASP A 115 7.81 14.48 15.04
C ASP A 115 7.57 12.97 14.95
N THR A 116 6.49 12.56 14.29
CA THR A 116 6.20 11.15 14.01
C THR A 116 7.25 10.52 13.13
N LEU A 117 7.75 11.25 12.13
CA LEU A 117 8.83 10.80 11.27
C LEU A 117 10.15 10.61 12.03
N ASN A 118 10.48 11.51 12.95
CA ASN A 118 11.66 11.36 13.81
C ASN A 118 11.55 10.10 14.68
N ARG A 119 10.39 9.86 15.32
CA ARG A 119 10.17 8.64 16.12
C ARG A 119 10.35 7.37 15.28
N LEU A 120 9.83 7.36 14.06
CA LEU A 120 9.98 6.22 13.15
C LEU A 120 11.44 6.02 12.72
N LEU A 121 12.16 7.11 12.39
CA LEU A 121 13.58 7.04 12.03
C LEU A 121 14.41 6.49 13.19
N GLU A 122 14.22 6.99 14.41
CA GLU A 122 14.89 6.48 15.60
C GLU A 122 14.59 4.98 15.80
N PHE A 123 13.34 4.59 15.59
CA PHE A 123 12.91 3.19 15.69
C PHE A 123 13.65 2.27 14.71
N VAL A 124 13.81 2.67 13.45
CA VAL A 124 14.58 1.88 12.46
C VAL A 124 16.10 1.98 12.63
N GLY A 125 16.57 2.62 13.71
CA GLY A 125 17.97 2.70 14.08
C GLY A 125 18.72 3.90 13.48
N TYR A 126 18.02 4.91 12.96
CA TYR A 126 18.64 6.18 12.61
C TYR A 126 19.06 6.91 13.88
N GLN A 127 20.33 7.31 13.93
CA GLN A 127 20.83 8.17 14.98
C GLN A 127 21.19 9.51 14.34
N GLN A 128 20.47 10.55 14.74
CA GLN A 128 20.78 11.90 14.29
C GLN A 128 22.19 12.29 14.74
N ASP A 129 22.96 12.92 13.85
CA ASP A 129 24.29 13.42 14.21
C ASP A 129 24.16 14.55 15.23
N VAL A 130 24.69 14.32 16.43
CA VAL A 130 24.73 15.30 17.53
C VAL A 130 25.54 16.56 17.20
N ASN A 131 26.32 16.57 16.13
CA ASN A 131 27.10 17.71 15.66
C ASN A 131 26.50 18.41 14.42
N LEU A 132 25.26 18.07 14.02
CA LEU A 132 24.54 18.81 12.98
C LEU A 132 24.54 20.31 13.33
N GLY A 133 25.01 21.12 12.38
CA GLY A 133 25.03 22.57 12.56
C GLY A 133 23.61 23.13 12.69
N GLU A 134 23.43 24.27 13.37
CA GLU A 134 22.11 24.92 13.49
C GLU A 134 21.45 25.26 12.14
N GLU A 135 22.23 25.32 11.05
CA GLU A 135 21.75 25.59 9.68
C GLU A 135 21.51 24.31 8.85
N GLU A 136 21.86 23.12 9.36
CA GLU A 136 21.70 21.86 8.62
C GLU A 136 20.36 21.19 8.95
N GLN A 137 19.62 20.79 7.91
CA GLN A 137 18.32 20.14 8.05
C GLN A 137 18.49 18.68 8.51
N THR A 138 17.65 18.27 9.47
CA THR A 138 17.57 16.85 9.88
C THR A 138 17.05 15.98 8.75
N LEU A 139 17.30 14.66 8.79
CA LEU A 139 16.76 13.75 7.78
C LEU A 139 15.22 13.82 7.71
N ALA A 140 14.54 13.95 8.86
CA ALA A 140 13.09 14.12 8.88
C ALA A 140 12.64 15.41 8.19
N GLN A 141 13.33 16.54 8.42
CA GLN A 141 13.04 17.81 7.75
C GLN A 141 13.29 17.74 6.25
N GLN A 142 14.35 17.03 5.83
CA GLN A 142 14.63 16.83 4.40
C GLN A 142 13.57 15.94 3.73
N ILE A 143 13.13 14.88 4.41
CA ILE A 143 12.01 14.04 3.95
C ILE A 143 10.75 14.88 3.83
N GLU A 144 10.43 15.69 4.84
CA GLU A 144 9.27 16.58 4.83
C GLU A 144 9.32 17.58 3.68
N ALA A 145 10.47 18.23 3.46
CA ALA A 145 10.66 19.15 2.33
C ALA A 145 10.62 18.46 0.96
N ALA A 146 10.85 17.14 0.90
CA ALA A 146 10.83 16.35 -0.32
C ALA A 146 9.49 15.65 -0.59
N LYS A 147 8.52 15.75 0.34
CA LYS A 147 7.15 15.28 0.09
C LYS A 147 6.52 16.08 -1.06
N PRO A 148 5.66 15.46 -1.88
CA PRO A 148 5.19 14.07 -1.78
C PRO A 148 6.07 13.05 -2.55
N PHE A 149 6.22 11.87 -1.96
CA PHE A 149 6.87 10.71 -2.57
C PHE A 149 5.87 9.86 -3.36
N ARG A 150 6.30 9.33 -4.51
CA ARG A 150 5.49 8.46 -5.37
C ARG A 150 5.77 6.99 -5.17
N THR A 151 7.02 6.68 -4.81
CA THR A 151 7.48 5.32 -4.63
C THR A 151 8.38 5.27 -3.41
N ILE A 152 8.36 4.16 -2.68
CA ILE A 152 9.30 3.95 -1.57
C ILE A 152 10.77 4.13 -2.00
N PRO A 153 11.22 3.65 -3.18
CA PRO A 153 12.57 3.92 -3.67
C PRO A 153 12.93 5.40 -3.86
N ASP A 154 11.96 6.31 -4.02
CA ASP A 154 12.26 7.75 -4.18
C ASP A 154 12.88 8.34 -2.90
N LEU A 155 12.58 7.77 -1.72
CA LEU A 155 13.20 8.16 -0.46
C LEU A 155 14.73 7.96 -0.49
N GLY A 156 15.22 6.97 -1.22
CA GLY A 156 16.66 6.70 -1.35
C GLY A 156 17.45 7.81 -2.05
N ARG A 157 16.78 8.82 -2.62
CA ARG A 157 17.44 10.01 -3.21
C ARG A 157 17.76 11.09 -2.18
N ILE A 158 17.19 11.02 -0.99
CA ILE A 158 17.36 12.02 0.06
C ILE A 158 18.76 11.86 0.64
N GLU A 159 19.43 13.00 0.85
CA GLU A 159 20.76 13.01 1.43
C GLU A 159 20.70 12.48 2.87
N GLY A 160 21.53 11.47 3.17
CA GLY A 160 21.50 10.78 4.47
C GLY A 160 20.57 9.56 4.55
N MET A 161 19.72 9.31 3.54
CA MET A 161 18.97 8.06 3.43
C MET A 161 19.88 6.93 2.92
N THR A 162 20.01 5.86 3.70
CA THR A 162 20.83 4.69 3.31
C THR A 162 19.96 3.52 2.85
N GLU A 163 20.50 2.63 2.01
CA GLU A 163 19.78 1.40 1.62
C GLU A 163 19.43 0.53 2.83
N GLN A 164 20.31 0.49 3.84
CA GLN A 164 20.08 -0.23 5.08
C GLN A 164 18.93 0.39 5.89
N LEU A 165 18.84 1.71 5.95
CA LEU A 165 17.73 2.39 6.63
C LEU A 165 16.40 2.18 5.89
N LEU A 166 16.43 2.21 4.56
CA LEU A 166 15.23 2.10 3.74
C LEU A 166 14.70 0.66 3.64
N TYR A 167 15.58 -0.33 3.42
CA TYR A 167 15.21 -1.72 3.15
C TYR A 167 15.62 -2.71 4.24
N GLY A 168 16.44 -2.30 5.21
CA GLY A 168 17.02 -3.19 6.21
C GLY A 168 18.25 -3.93 5.68
N ASP A 169 18.74 -4.90 6.45
CA ASP A 169 19.86 -5.76 6.03
C ASP A 169 19.36 -6.88 5.09
N ALA A 170 19.98 -6.99 3.91
CA ALA A 170 19.63 -7.94 2.84
C ALA A 170 19.74 -9.43 3.27
N THR A 171 20.39 -9.73 4.40
CA THR A 171 20.45 -11.10 4.94
C THR A 171 19.12 -11.59 5.51
N VAL A 172 18.11 -10.73 5.63
CA VAL A 172 16.83 -11.07 6.27
C VAL A 172 15.65 -11.14 5.29
N THR A 173 15.81 -10.63 4.07
CA THR A 173 14.74 -10.51 3.07
C THR A 173 14.18 -11.86 2.58
N THR A 174 14.82 -13.00 2.89
CA THR A 174 14.37 -14.34 2.46
C THR A 174 13.60 -15.14 3.50
N GLN A 175 13.34 -14.62 4.71
CA GLN A 175 12.48 -15.29 5.70
C GLN A 175 11.20 -14.52 6.05
N THR A 176 11.18 -13.20 5.87
CA THR A 176 10.11 -12.36 6.44
C THR A 176 8.85 -12.23 5.59
N VAL A 177 8.79 -12.72 4.35
CA VAL A 177 7.52 -12.73 3.59
C VAL A 177 6.58 -13.85 4.06
N SER A 178 7.12 -14.89 4.68
CA SER A 178 6.35 -16.03 5.19
C SER A 178 5.89 -15.86 6.64
N ASP A 179 6.59 -15.04 7.42
CA ASP A 179 6.38 -14.94 8.88
C ASP A 179 5.34 -13.88 9.29
N PHE A 180 4.86 -13.04 8.36
CA PHE A 180 3.70 -12.18 8.62
C PHE A 180 2.37 -12.94 8.64
N GLN A 181 2.34 -14.19 8.19
CA GLN A 181 1.11 -14.99 8.04
C GLN A 181 1.13 -16.28 8.89
N SER A 182 2.06 -16.43 9.84
CA SER A 182 2.20 -17.67 10.61
C SER A 182 2.45 -17.43 12.09
N ALA A 183 1.60 -16.65 12.75
CA ALA A 183 1.44 -16.71 14.19
C ALA A 183 0.33 -17.71 14.59
N THR A 184 0.41 -18.96 14.11
CA THR A 184 -0.44 -20.04 14.65
C THR A 184 0.30 -20.82 15.71
N THR A 185 -0.11 -20.62 16.96
CA THR A 185 0.05 -21.52 18.12
C THR A 185 1.46 -22.00 18.48
N THR A 186 2.11 -21.37 19.47
CA THR A 186 2.43 -22.03 20.75
C THR A 186 2.96 -21.06 21.82
N THR A 187 2.25 -21.04 22.95
CA THR A 187 2.74 -20.77 24.31
C THR A 187 3.18 -19.34 24.64
N SER A 188 2.24 -18.64 25.27
CA SER A 188 2.42 -17.59 26.27
C SER A 188 3.73 -17.65 27.08
N THR A 189 4.67 -16.74 26.75
CA THR A 189 5.58 -16.12 27.72
C THR A 189 6.08 -14.77 27.19
N ASN A 190 5.67 -13.69 27.86
CA ASN A 190 6.34 -12.38 27.97
C ASN A 190 7.15 -11.88 26.75
N ALA A 191 6.49 -11.18 25.81
CA ALA A 191 7.14 -10.42 24.74
C ALA A 191 7.31 -8.93 25.08
N PHE A 192 7.40 -8.57 26.36
CA PHE A 192 7.54 -7.17 26.79
C PHE A 192 8.52 -6.93 27.95
N SER A 193 9.44 -7.87 28.21
CA SER A 193 10.52 -7.65 29.17
C SER A 193 11.88 -8.08 28.63
N SER A 194 12.62 -7.11 28.05
CA SER A 194 14.07 -6.96 28.23
C SER A 194 14.56 -5.62 27.70
N ALA A 195 14.29 -4.56 28.47
CA ALA A 195 15.25 -3.48 28.60
C ALA A 195 16.59 -4.10 29.07
N ASN A 196 17.62 -3.98 28.23
CA ASN A 196 18.92 -4.67 28.26
C ASN A 196 18.97 -6.08 27.62
N GLY A 197 18.47 -6.19 26.40
CA GLY A 197 18.71 -7.34 25.55
C GLY A 197 18.26 -7.09 24.12
N LEU A 198 19.00 -6.25 23.39
CA LEU A 198 19.07 -6.36 21.93
C LEU A 198 19.68 -7.74 21.61
N GLU A 199 18.89 -8.82 21.71
CA GLU A 199 19.12 -9.92 20.81
C GLU A 199 18.87 -9.37 19.40
N GLN A 200 19.78 -9.67 18.49
CA GLN A 200 19.85 -9.18 17.12
C GLN A 200 18.66 -9.69 16.26
N GLY A 201 17.43 -9.39 16.69
CA GLY A 201 16.19 -9.58 15.98
C GLY A 201 15.96 -8.38 15.09
N VAL A 202 16.59 -8.42 13.92
CA VAL A 202 16.23 -7.74 12.67
C VAL A 202 15.23 -6.59 12.82
N ILE A 203 15.75 -5.37 12.96
CA ILE A 203 14.96 -4.17 12.69
C ILE A 203 14.78 -4.08 11.18
N GLY A 204 13.53 -4.14 10.71
CA GLY A 204 13.20 -3.97 9.30
C GLY A 204 13.49 -2.54 8.84
N GLY A 205 13.81 -2.36 7.55
CA GLY A 205 13.92 -1.01 6.98
C GLY A 205 12.59 -0.28 6.98
N LEU A 206 12.64 1.05 6.80
CA LEU A 206 11.46 1.93 6.73
C LEU A 206 10.35 1.38 5.82
N ALA A 207 10.72 0.76 4.69
CA ALA A 207 9.79 0.21 3.69
C ALA A 207 8.76 -0.80 4.26
N ASN A 208 9.03 -1.40 5.43
CA ASN A 208 8.10 -2.30 6.09
C ASN A 208 6.97 -1.57 6.82
N TYR A 209 7.22 -0.34 7.27
CA TYR A 209 6.33 0.43 8.15
C TYR A 209 5.65 1.60 7.43
N ILE A 210 6.16 2.01 6.27
CA ILE A 210 5.65 3.16 5.52
C ILE A 210 5.00 2.76 4.20
N THR A 211 4.05 3.59 3.77
CA THR A 211 3.44 3.54 2.45
C THR A 211 3.39 4.94 1.82
N VAL A 212 3.29 4.98 0.50
CA VAL A 212 2.99 6.17 -0.32
C VAL A 212 1.62 6.06 -1.00
N TYR A 213 0.93 4.93 -0.83
CA TYR A 213 -0.31 4.59 -1.52
C TYR A 213 -1.56 4.70 -0.63
N SER A 214 -1.40 4.81 0.69
CA SER A 214 -2.49 5.02 1.66
C SER A 214 -2.99 6.47 1.64
N THR A 215 -3.39 6.96 0.45
CA THR A 215 -4.24 8.14 0.33
C THR A 215 -5.67 7.63 0.19
N ASP A 216 -6.45 7.76 1.25
CA ASP A 216 -7.88 7.48 1.20
C ASP A 216 -8.55 8.56 0.34
N LYS A 217 -9.40 8.13 -0.60
CA LYS A 217 -10.34 9.05 -1.22
C LYS A 217 -11.25 9.54 -0.11
N ASN A 218 -11.68 10.79 -0.09
CA ASN A 218 -12.76 11.25 0.79
C ASN A 218 -14.12 10.79 0.28
N THR A 219 -14.17 9.54 -0.13
CA THR A 219 -15.38 8.81 -0.37
C THR A 219 -15.51 7.79 0.74
N SER A 220 -16.70 7.60 1.28
CA SER A 220 -17.00 6.47 2.14
C SER A 220 -16.79 5.15 1.40
N THR A 221 -16.81 4.06 2.16
CA THR A 221 -16.54 2.74 1.61
C THR A 221 -17.55 2.30 0.55
N ASP A 222 -18.77 2.84 0.53
CA ASP A 222 -19.77 2.62 -0.52
C ASP A 222 -19.58 3.51 -1.76
N GLY A 223 -18.55 4.36 -1.78
CA GLY A 223 -18.20 5.26 -2.86
C GLY A 223 -18.94 6.59 -2.86
N GLN A 224 -19.72 6.92 -1.82
CA GLN A 224 -20.35 8.24 -1.66
C GLN A 224 -19.32 9.27 -1.18
N GLN A 225 -19.46 10.53 -1.59
CA GLN A 225 -18.59 11.61 -1.11
C GLN A 225 -18.82 11.84 0.39
N ARG A 226 -17.75 11.93 1.19
CA ARG A 226 -17.88 12.21 2.61
C ARG A 226 -18.29 13.67 2.79
N VAL A 227 -19.17 13.92 3.75
CA VAL A 227 -19.72 15.24 4.01
C VAL A 227 -18.76 16.02 4.90
N ASN A 228 -18.28 17.18 4.44
CA ASN A 228 -17.52 18.09 5.29
C ASN A 228 -18.41 18.69 6.38
N ILE A 229 -18.19 18.30 7.63
CA ILE A 229 -19.08 18.67 8.75
C ILE A 229 -18.96 20.16 9.16
N ASN A 230 -17.82 20.79 8.86
CA ASN A 230 -17.59 22.21 9.14
C ASN A 230 -18.34 23.11 8.14
N GLN A 231 -18.58 22.63 6.92
CA GLN A 231 -19.22 23.40 5.84
C GLN A 231 -20.67 22.99 5.54
N ALA A 232 -21.01 21.70 5.69
CA ALA A 232 -22.28 21.13 5.25
C ALA A 232 -23.50 21.63 6.01
N ASP A 233 -24.55 22.04 5.30
CA ASP A 233 -25.82 22.45 5.90
C ASP A 233 -26.60 21.28 6.55
N ALA A 234 -27.68 21.60 7.28
CA ALA A 234 -28.45 20.60 8.01
C ALA A 234 -29.07 19.53 7.09
N GLU A 235 -29.41 19.88 5.85
CA GLU A 235 -29.95 18.92 4.88
C GLU A 235 -28.86 17.99 4.34
N GLN A 236 -27.66 18.52 4.10
CA GLN A 236 -26.49 17.73 3.71
C GLN A 236 -26.07 16.76 4.83
N ILE A 237 -26.11 17.17 6.09
CA ILE A 237 -25.83 16.28 7.24
C ILE A 237 -26.88 15.17 7.34
N ARG A 238 -28.17 15.47 7.15
CA ARG A 238 -29.23 14.44 7.15
C ARG A 238 -29.15 13.45 6.00
N GLN A 239 -28.50 13.82 4.90
CA GLN A 239 -28.27 12.93 3.76
C GLN A 239 -27.14 11.92 4.02
N ILE A 240 -26.46 12.01 5.17
CA ILE A 240 -25.58 10.95 5.66
C ILE A 240 -26.46 9.78 6.10
N GLU A 241 -26.73 8.85 5.17
CA GLU A 241 -27.59 7.70 5.39
C GLU A 241 -26.81 6.37 5.26
N PRO A 242 -26.12 5.91 6.33
CA PRO A 242 -25.53 4.58 6.35
C PRO A 242 -26.57 3.54 5.99
N ASN A 243 -26.28 2.73 4.96
CA ASN A 243 -27.18 1.68 4.47
C ASN A 243 -28.60 2.18 4.10
N GLY A 244 -28.74 3.46 3.74
CA GLY A 244 -30.03 4.08 3.38
C GLY A 244 -30.97 4.32 4.57
N GLN A 245 -30.44 4.37 5.79
CA GLN A 245 -31.19 4.74 6.99
C GLN A 245 -30.86 6.18 7.39
N THR A 246 -31.90 7.01 7.57
CA THR A 246 -31.75 8.36 8.15
C THR A 246 -31.42 8.23 9.63
N ILE A 247 -30.21 8.66 10.01
CA ILE A 247 -29.68 8.55 11.37
C ILE A 247 -29.62 9.88 12.12
N PHE A 248 -29.65 11.02 11.40
CA PHE A 248 -29.70 12.35 12.00
C PHE A 248 -31.13 12.88 12.01
N GLU A 249 -31.66 13.16 13.19
CA GLU A 249 -32.82 14.03 13.35
C GLU A 249 -32.44 15.50 13.08
N MET A 250 -33.43 16.36 12.84
CA MET A 250 -33.19 17.76 12.47
C MET A 250 -32.48 18.54 13.58
N ASP A 251 -32.82 18.26 14.83
CA ASP A 251 -32.21 18.85 16.02
C ASP A 251 -30.78 18.35 16.25
N GLU A 252 -30.49 17.09 15.93
CA GLU A 252 -29.12 16.54 15.98
C GLU A 252 -28.22 17.19 14.92
N ALA A 253 -28.71 17.33 13.68
CA ALA A 253 -27.99 18.04 12.62
C ALA A 253 -27.75 19.51 13.00
N GLU A 254 -28.73 20.20 13.59
CA GLU A 254 -28.56 21.56 14.09
C GLU A 254 -27.57 21.64 15.26
N ALA A 255 -27.49 20.63 16.13
CA ALA A 255 -26.54 20.59 17.22
C ALA A 255 -25.09 20.42 16.74
N VAL A 256 -24.86 19.59 15.71
CA VAL A 256 -23.56 19.48 15.02
C VAL A 256 -23.17 20.82 14.39
N ILE A 257 -24.12 21.52 13.77
CA ILE A 257 -23.87 22.87 13.22
C ILE A 257 -23.56 23.88 14.34
N GLY A 258 -24.27 23.79 15.46
CA GLY A 258 -24.07 24.66 16.62
C GLY A 258 -22.71 24.49 17.30
N GLY A 259 -22.06 23.33 17.13
CA GLY A 259 -20.74 23.03 17.66
C GLY A 259 -19.57 23.28 16.70
N ARG A 260 -19.82 23.79 15.49
CA ARG A 260 -18.79 23.99 14.44
C ARG A 260 -17.56 24.78 14.92
N SER A 261 -16.44 24.54 14.24
CA SER A 261 -15.03 24.75 14.63
C SER A 261 -14.39 23.46 15.17
N TYR A 262 -14.64 22.35 14.48
CA TYR A 262 -14.02 21.07 14.79
C TYR A 262 -12.63 21.03 14.14
N ASP A 263 -11.60 20.86 14.96
CA ASP A 263 -10.20 20.78 14.53
C ASP A 263 -9.81 19.30 14.26
N ASP A 264 -10.43 18.36 14.97
CA ASP A 264 -10.33 16.91 14.73
C ASP A 264 -11.73 16.27 14.62
N ILE A 265 -11.83 15.13 13.92
CA ILE A 265 -13.06 14.32 13.88
C ILE A 265 -13.47 13.93 15.31
N GLY A 266 -12.50 13.69 16.21
CA GLY A 266 -12.74 13.39 17.62
C GLY A 266 -13.51 14.49 18.38
N ASP A 267 -13.46 15.75 17.94
CA ASP A 267 -14.16 16.86 18.59
C ASP A 267 -15.68 16.75 18.47
N LEU A 268 -16.18 15.96 17.51
CA LEU A 268 -17.61 15.68 17.36
C LEU A 268 -18.21 14.98 18.59
N LEU A 269 -17.39 14.28 19.38
CA LEU A 269 -17.82 13.63 20.62
C LEU A 269 -18.14 14.64 21.74
N ASP A 270 -17.71 15.89 21.61
CA ASP A 270 -18.10 16.96 22.55
C ASP A 270 -19.45 17.58 22.21
N ALA A 271 -19.95 17.37 20.98
CA ALA A 271 -21.30 17.76 20.62
C ALA A 271 -22.28 16.82 21.34
N SER A 272 -23.11 17.38 22.23
CA SER A 272 -24.04 16.62 23.08
C SER A 272 -25.09 15.77 22.33
N ALA A 273 -25.14 15.88 21.01
CA ALA A 273 -26.07 15.17 20.13
C ALA A 273 -25.44 13.96 19.41
N VAL A 274 -24.13 13.75 19.54
CA VAL A 274 -23.45 12.61 18.88
C VAL A 274 -23.20 11.53 19.93
N SER A 275 -23.93 10.41 19.81
CA SER A 275 -23.65 9.21 20.61
C SER A 275 -22.45 8.45 20.04
N ASP A 276 -21.81 7.62 20.86
CA ASP A 276 -20.71 6.75 20.44
C ASP A 276 -21.11 5.88 19.22
N GLU A 277 -22.31 5.32 19.24
CA GLU A 277 -22.82 4.48 18.16
C GLU A 277 -23.14 5.29 16.89
N LEU A 278 -23.61 6.53 17.02
CA LEU A 278 -23.79 7.43 15.89
C LEU A 278 -22.43 7.79 15.28
N PHE A 279 -21.43 8.08 16.12
CA PHE A 279 -20.07 8.43 15.70
C PHE A 279 -19.45 7.34 14.83
N ASP A 280 -19.52 6.07 15.24
CA ASP A 280 -19.00 4.95 14.46
C ASP A 280 -19.68 4.79 13.10
N GLN A 281 -20.99 5.00 13.03
CA GLN A 281 -21.75 4.89 11.78
C GLN A 281 -21.44 6.01 10.79
N ILE A 282 -21.15 7.21 11.28
CA ILE A 282 -20.93 8.39 10.43
C ILE A 282 -19.46 8.61 10.11
N ARG A 283 -18.53 8.07 10.90
CA ARG A 283 -17.11 8.43 10.79
C ARG A 283 -16.57 8.19 9.38
N ASP A 284 -16.92 7.08 8.75
CA ASP A 284 -16.49 6.77 7.37
C ASP A 284 -17.15 7.66 6.31
N ARG A 285 -18.12 8.50 6.69
CA ARG A 285 -18.93 9.35 5.80
C ARG A 285 -18.74 10.84 6.05
N ILE A 286 -17.85 11.23 6.94
CA ILE A 286 -17.62 12.63 7.29
C ILE A 286 -16.16 13.01 7.11
N SER A 287 -15.94 14.28 6.83
CA SER A 287 -14.62 14.91 6.83
C SER A 287 -14.67 16.22 7.60
N ILE A 288 -13.51 16.67 8.04
CA ILE A 288 -13.33 18.00 8.65
C ILE A 288 -12.44 18.90 7.78
N ASP A 289 -11.73 18.32 6.80
CA ASP A 289 -10.81 19.00 5.88
C ASP A 289 -11.55 20.04 5.05
N SER A 290 -11.20 21.30 5.24
CA SER A 290 -11.79 22.40 4.49
C SER A 290 -11.42 22.29 3.00
N GLU A 291 -12.41 22.40 2.10
CA GLU A 291 -12.17 22.51 0.64
C GLU A 291 -11.24 23.68 0.28
N GLU A 292 -11.07 24.65 1.20
CA GLU A 292 -10.26 25.85 1.01
C GLU A 292 -8.76 25.67 1.32
N ASP A 293 -8.33 24.56 1.94
CA ASP A 293 -6.89 24.27 2.20
C ASP A 293 -6.24 23.37 1.13
N SER A 294 -7.00 22.96 0.11
CA SER A 294 -6.44 22.31 -1.06
C SER A 294 -6.03 23.36 -2.09
N ASP A 295 -4.78 23.85 -2.03
CA ASP A 295 -4.10 24.62 -3.10
C ASP A 295 -3.98 23.84 -4.44
N ARG A 296 -4.66 22.69 -4.57
CA ARG A 296 -4.54 21.73 -5.66
C ARG A 296 -5.70 21.83 -6.65
N ILE A 297 -5.36 22.01 -7.92
CA ILE A 297 -6.28 22.13 -9.05
C ILE A 297 -6.61 20.75 -9.60
N ASN A 298 -7.90 20.40 -9.68
CA ASN A 298 -8.27 19.14 -10.32
C ASN A 298 -8.10 19.22 -11.85
N ILE A 299 -7.22 18.41 -12.44
CA ILE A 299 -6.95 18.39 -13.89
C ILE A 299 -8.07 17.77 -14.74
N ASN A 300 -8.96 16.98 -14.13
CA ASN A 300 -10.12 16.43 -14.80
C ASN A 300 -11.22 17.48 -14.98
N THR A 301 -11.38 18.39 -14.03
CA THR A 301 -12.50 19.35 -14.04
C THR A 301 -12.08 20.81 -14.23
N ALA A 302 -10.81 21.13 -14.00
CA ALA A 302 -10.28 22.47 -14.27
C ALA A 302 -10.39 22.81 -15.76
N ASP A 303 -10.73 24.08 -15.99
CA ASP A 303 -10.65 24.70 -17.28
C ASP A 303 -9.21 25.17 -17.57
N GLU A 304 -8.98 25.58 -18.81
CA GLU A 304 -7.66 26.04 -19.24
C GLU A 304 -7.19 27.26 -18.44
N GLU A 305 -8.11 28.10 -17.97
CA GLU A 305 -7.81 29.31 -17.20
C GLU A 305 -7.30 28.96 -15.81
N LYS A 306 -8.00 28.10 -15.06
CA LYS A 306 -7.54 27.57 -13.77
C LYS A 306 -6.21 26.85 -13.88
N LEU A 307 -5.99 26.05 -14.94
CA LEU A 307 -4.72 25.35 -15.13
C LEU A 307 -3.55 26.29 -15.45
N ARG A 308 -3.79 27.52 -15.93
CA ARG A 308 -2.73 28.52 -16.15
C ARG A 308 -2.24 29.17 -14.86
N ASP A 309 -3.00 29.10 -13.78
CA ASP A 309 -2.59 29.62 -12.46
C ASP A 309 -1.51 28.74 -11.79
N LEU A 310 -1.20 27.57 -12.36
CA LEU A 310 -0.13 26.68 -11.91
C LEU A 310 1.24 27.23 -12.32
N ASP A 311 1.97 27.74 -11.33
CA ASP A 311 3.29 28.34 -11.54
C ASP A 311 4.30 27.30 -12.09
N GLY A 312 4.89 27.57 -13.25
CA GLY A 312 5.76 26.63 -13.97
C GLY A 312 5.13 25.95 -15.21
N ILE A 313 3.89 26.30 -15.56
CA ILE A 313 3.19 25.84 -16.77
C ILE A 313 3.22 26.93 -17.85
N GLU A 314 3.87 26.68 -19.00
CA GLU A 314 3.69 27.56 -20.18
C GLU A 314 2.26 27.41 -20.75
N ASP A 315 1.69 28.48 -21.31
CA ASP A 315 0.32 28.55 -21.89
C ASP A 315 -0.06 27.33 -22.76
N GLY A 316 0.92 26.71 -23.43
CA GLY A 316 0.72 25.55 -24.28
C GLY A 316 0.50 24.22 -23.55
N ILE A 317 0.69 24.13 -22.23
CA ILE A 317 0.52 22.90 -21.45
C ILE A 317 -0.92 22.75 -20.97
N SER A 318 -1.55 23.79 -20.42
CA SER A 318 -2.96 23.77 -19.97
C SER A 318 -3.90 23.32 -21.09
N ALA A 319 -3.70 23.85 -22.30
CA ALA A 319 -4.47 23.45 -23.49
C ALA A 319 -4.27 21.97 -23.87
N ARG A 320 -3.09 21.40 -23.62
CA ARG A 320 -2.80 19.99 -23.91
C ARG A 320 -3.38 19.06 -22.86
N ILE A 321 -3.41 19.47 -21.60
CA ILE A 321 -4.07 18.73 -20.52
C ILE A 321 -5.55 18.55 -20.87
N VAL A 322 -6.21 19.66 -21.21
CA VAL A 322 -7.61 19.65 -21.67
C VAL A 322 -7.77 18.80 -22.94
N ALA A 323 -6.91 18.98 -23.95
CA ALA A 323 -7.02 18.22 -25.20
C ALA A 323 -6.76 16.72 -25.02
N HIS A 324 -5.87 16.33 -24.11
CA HIS A 324 -5.61 14.92 -23.80
C HIS A 324 -6.80 14.30 -23.07
N ARG A 325 -7.33 14.99 -22.05
CA ARG A 325 -8.56 14.60 -21.35
C ARG A 325 -9.71 14.36 -22.32
N ASP A 326 -9.95 15.32 -23.21
CA ASP A 326 -11.07 15.25 -24.16
C ASP A 326 -10.89 14.14 -25.21
N GLN A 327 -9.66 13.67 -25.47
CA GLN A 327 -9.35 12.63 -26.47
C GLN A 327 -9.24 11.22 -25.88
N ASN A 328 -8.71 11.09 -24.67
CA ASN A 328 -8.37 9.80 -24.06
C ASN A 328 -9.25 9.44 -22.85
N GLY A 329 -10.07 10.36 -22.37
CA GLY A 329 -10.85 10.20 -21.14
C GLY A 329 -10.21 10.93 -19.96
N GLU A 330 -10.88 10.87 -18.82
CA GLU A 330 -10.39 11.44 -17.55
C GLU A 330 -9.06 10.79 -17.14
N PHE A 331 -8.22 11.56 -16.46
CA PHE A 331 -7.00 11.08 -15.85
C PHE A 331 -7.34 10.28 -14.57
N ASP A 332 -6.92 9.03 -14.48
CA ASP A 332 -7.08 8.18 -13.30
C ASP A 332 -6.08 8.53 -12.18
N ASN A 333 -4.95 9.12 -12.55
CA ASN A 333 -3.89 9.55 -11.65
C ASN A 333 -3.09 10.70 -12.27
N VAL A 334 -2.45 11.50 -11.40
CA VAL A 334 -1.68 12.67 -11.82
C VAL A 334 -0.48 12.26 -12.71
N ASP A 335 0.05 11.04 -12.55
CA ASP A 335 1.18 10.52 -13.34
C ASP A 335 0.87 10.36 -14.84
N GLN A 336 -0.39 10.18 -15.23
CA GLN A 336 -0.81 10.13 -16.65
C GLN A 336 -0.56 11.45 -17.40
N LEU A 337 -0.32 12.57 -16.70
CA LEU A 337 0.14 13.80 -17.34
C LEU A 337 1.48 13.61 -18.07
N LYS A 338 2.32 12.65 -17.64
CA LYS A 338 3.58 12.32 -18.33
C LYS A 338 3.36 11.75 -19.74
N ASP A 339 2.19 11.16 -19.98
CA ASP A 339 1.82 10.62 -21.30
C ASP A 339 1.43 11.74 -22.28
N ILE A 340 1.23 12.96 -21.79
CA ILE A 340 1.07 14.15 -22.61
C ILE A 340 2.43 14.50 -23.20
N LYS A 341 2.52 14.30 -24.52
CA LYS A 341 3.67 14.69 -25.33
C LYS A 341 4.08 16.14 -25.00
N LEU A 342 5.34 16.33 -24.57
CA LEU A 342 5.97 17.62 -24.23
C LEU A 342 5.71 18.18 -22.82
N ILE A 343 5.35 17.36 -21.82
CA ILE A 343 5.59 17.71 -20.41
C ILE A 343 6.96 17.16 -20.01
N THR A 344 7.88 18.03 -19.58
CA THR A 344 9.18 17.62 -19.04
C THR A 344 9.05 17.15 -17.59
N GLU A 345 9.99 16.33 -17.13
CA GLU A 345 9.97 15.83 -15.73
C GLU A 345 10.09 16.98 -14.72
N ASP A 346 10.81 18.06 -15.05
CA ASP A 346 10.97 19.24 -14.20
C ASP A 346 9.70 20.09 -14.15
N GLU A 347 9.03 20.29 -15.29
CA GLU A 347 7.71 20.96 -15.33
C GLU A 347 6.67 20.17 -14.54
N PHE A 348 6.65 18.84 -14.70
CA PHE A 348 5.74 17.98 -13.96
C PHE A 348 5.99 18.04 -12.43
N ARG A 349 7.25 18.07 -12.01
CA ARG A 349 7.62 18.22 -10.58
C ARG A 349 7.09 19.51 -9.97
N ASN A 350 7.11 20.62 -10.69
CA ASN A 350 6.70 21.93 -10.16
C ASN A 350 5.17 22.08 -9.97
N ILE A 351 4.40 21.18 -10.60
CA ILE A 351 2.94 21.31 -10.69
C ILE A 351 2.21 20.16 -10.00
N VAL A 352 2.86 19.00 -9.83
CA VAL A 352 2.24 17.80 -9.24
C VAL A 352 1.67 18.06 -7.84
N ASP A 353 2.33 18.94 -7.08
CA ASP A 353 1.93 19.32 -5.72
C ASP A 353 0.69 20.20 -5.70
N ARG A 354 0.39 20.86 -6.82
CA ARG A 354 -0.72 21.80 -7.00
C ARG A 354 -1.79 21.25 -7.93
N ILE A 355 -1.77 19.95 -8.23
CA ILE A 355 -2.79 19.32 -9.05
C ILE A 355 -3.27 18.00 -8.46
N THR A 356 -4.52 17.65 -8.76
CA THR A 356 -5.17 16.39 -8.37
C THR A 356 -5.98 15.89 -9.57
N VAL A 357 -6.32 14.60 -9.59
CA VAL A 357 -7.29 14.05 -10.55
C VAL A 357 -8.67 13.81 -9.93
N VAL A 358 -8.76 13.98 -8.62
CA VAL A 358 -9.97 13.78 -7.83
C VAL A 358 -10.48 15.15 -7.40
N GLU A 359 -11.78 15.43 -7.55
CA GLU A 359 -12.36 16.69 -7.06
C GLU A 359 -12.38 16.64 -5.56
N GLY A 360 -11.56 17.51 -4.97
CA GLY A 360 -11.35 17.64 -3.55
C GLY A 360 -10.86 16.37 -2.87
N GLU A 361 -10.41 16.56 -1.63
CA GLU A 361 -10.64 15.56 -0.60
C GLU A 361 -9.80 14.24 -0.69
N THR A 362 -8.50 14.31 -0.40
CA THR A 362 -7.76 13.14 0.11
C THR A 362 -7.63 13.30 1.62
N ILE A 363 -8.15 12.35 2.40
CA ILE A 363 -7.94 12.35 3.86
C ILE A 363 -6.56 11.73 4.17
N GLU A 364 -5.99 12.15 5.32
CA GLU A 364 -4.79 11.60 5.92
C GLU A 364 -4.72 10.06 5.83
N GLY A 365 -3.52 9.49 5.66
CA GLY A 365 -3.33 8.05 5.57
C GLY A 365 -3.64 7.33 6.88
N LEU A 366 -4.91 6.99 7.06
CA LEU A 366 -5.46 6.36 8.25
C LEU A 366 -4.80 5.00 8.50
N ILE A 367 -4.52 4.74 9.77
CA ILE A 367 -3.93 3.49 10.22
C ILE A 367 -5.04 2.51 10.55
N ASN A 368 -5.10 1.38 9.86
CA ASN A 368 -6.06 0.32 10.17
C ASN A 368 -5.64 -0.43 11.45
N ILE A 369 -6.40 -0.27 12.53
CA ILE A 369 -6.10 -0.86 13.84
C ILE A 369 -6.19 -2.39 13.86
N ASN A 370 -6.86 -3.00 12.89
CA ASN A 370 -7.00 -4.44 12.79
C ASN A 370 -5.84 -5.12 12.04
N THR A 371 -5.06 -4.35 11.25
CA THR A 371 -3.99 -4.89 10.41
C THR A 371 -2.62 -4.27 10.70
N ALA A 372 -2.57 -3.06 11.29
CA ALA A 372 -1.33 -2.36 11.60
C ALA A 372 -0.48 -3.14 12.62
N PRO A 373 0.84 -3.24 12.40
CA PRO A 373 1.75 -3.85 13.36
C PRO A 373 1.98 -2.92 14.56
N ALA A 374 2.53 -3.47 15.64
CA ALA A 374 2.73 -2.75 16.90
C ALA A 374 3.52 -1.44 16.71
N GLU A 375 4.53 -1.49 15.85
CA GLU A 375 5.43 -0.38 15.52
C GLU A 375 4.68 0.79 14.90
N VAL A 376 3.71 0.53 14.02
CA VAL A 376 2.90 1.56 13.37
C VAL A 376 1.88 2.13 14.36
N LEU A 377 1.32 1.30 15.24
CA LEU A 377 0.40 1.75 16.29
C LEU A 377 1.12 2.65 17.32
N LEU A 378 2.38 2.37 17.64
CA LEU A 378 3.20 3.21 18.53
C LEU A 378 3.50 4.62 17.98
N LEU A 379 3.29 4.83 16.67
CA LEU A 379 3.44 6.16 16.07
C LEU A 379 2.28 7.08 16.44
N LEU A 380 1.13 6.53 16.81
CA LEU A 380 -0.05 7.32 17.18
C LEU A 380 0.20 8.13 18.47
N PRO A 381 -0.40 9.33 18.59
CA PRO A 381 -0.29 10.16 19.79
C PRO A 381 -0.65 9.42 21.08
N ASN A 382 0.15 9.62 22.12
CA ASN A 382 -0.07 9.09 23.47
C ASN A 382 -0.24 7.55 23.56
N MET A 383 0.20 6.79 22.55
CA MET A 383 0.23 5.34 22.60
C MET A 383 1.44 4.82 23.37
N THR A 384 1.18 3.99 24.38
CA THR A 384 2.22 3.22 25.08
C THR A 384 2.26 1.80 24.56
N GLU A 385 3.38 1.13 24.80
CA GLU A 385 3.56 -0.29 24.52
C GLU A 385 2.48 -1.17 25.17
N GLU A 386 2.07 -0.81 26.39
CA GLU A 386 1.00 -1.51 27.12
C GLU A 386 -0.35 -1.38 26.41
N ILE A 387 -0.69 -0.17 25.94
CA ILE A 387 -1.94 0.07 25.19
C ILE A 387 -1.91 -0.67 23.86
N VAL A 388 -0.81 -0.57 23.10
CA VAL A 388 -0.66 -1.25 21.81
C VAL A 388 -0.76 -2.76 21.97
N GLN A 389 -0.14 -3.33 23.00
CA GLN A 389 -0.25 -4.76 23.27
C GLN A 389 -1.68 -5.15 23.65
N ALA A 390 -2.42 -4.30 24.38
CA ALA A 390 -3.82 -4.53 24.68
C ALA A 390 -4.69 -4.52 23.41
N ILE A 391 -4.45 -3.59 22.47
CA ILE A 391 -5.10 -3.55 21.15
C ILE A 391 -4.86 -4.85 20.38
N ILE A 392 -3.59 -5.27 20.25
CA ILE A 392 -3.20 -6.49 19.53
C ILE A 392 -3.83 -7.72 20.18
N THR A 393 -3.76 -7.80 21.51
CA THR A 393 -4.32 -8.93 22.27
C THR A 393 -5.83 -9.01 22.07
N ARG A 394 -6.53 -7.87 22.10
CA ARG A 394 -7.98 -7.79 21.85
C ARG A 394 -8.32 -8.30 20.45
N ARG A 395 -7.65 -7.83 19.40
CA ARG A 395 -7.99 -8.24 18.02
C ARG A 395 -7.63 -9.70 17.69
N GLU A 396 -6.64 -10.28 18.34
CA GLU A 396 -6.21 -11.67 18.09
C GLU A 396 -6.93 -12.72 18.95
N THR A 397 -7.50 -12.30 20.09
CA THR A 397 -8.17 -13.22 21.01
C THR A 397 -9.64 -13.36 20.64
N SER A 398 -10.10 -14.57 20.33
CA SER A 398 -11.52 -14.83 20.08
C SER A 398 -12.40 -14.37 21.25
N PRO A 399 -13.61 -13.83 20.96
CA PRO A 399 -14.52 -13.38 22.01
C PRO A 399 -14.96 -14.54 22.91
N GLU A 400 -15.23 -14.26 24.19
CA GLU A 400 -15.70 -15.28 25.13
C GLU A 400 -17.09 -15.82 24.77
N GLU A 401 -17.95 -14.94 24.24
CA GLU A 401 -19.26 -15.30 23.72
C GLU A 401 -19.22 -15.39 22.18
N PRO A 402 -19.81 -16.44 21.57
CA PRO A 402 -19.85 -16.56 20.12
C PRO A 402 -20.63 -15.39 19.49
N ASP A 403 -19.94 -14.65 18.62
CA ASP A 403 -20.56 -13.60 17.80
C ASP A 403 -20.84 -14.15 16.39
N PRO A 404 -22.11 -14.26 15.94
CA PRO A 404 -22.45 -14.71 14.60
C PRO A 404 -21.84 -13.86 13.48
N SER A 405 -21.53 -12.59 13.74
CA SER A 405 -20.90 -11.72 12.74
C SER A 405 -19.40 -11.94 12.58
N LEU A 406 -18.80 -12.77 13.44
CA LEU A 406 -17.41 -13.22 13.33
C LEU A 406 -17.31 -14.68 12.85
N GLU A 407 -18.39 -15.25 12.28
CA GLU A 407 -18.36 -16.61 11.76
C GLU A 407 -17.34 -16.74 10.61
N GLY A 408 -16.30 -17.56 10.82
CA GLY A 408 -15.24 -17.76 9.84
C GLY A 408 -14.10 -16.74 9.91
N ILE A 409 -14.10 -15.85 10.91
CA ILE A 409 -13.07 -14.84 11.15
C ILE A 409 -12.28 -15.26 12.40
N GLU A 410 -10.95 -15.23 12.31
CA GLU A 410 -10.08 -15.49 13.47
C GLU A 410 -9.94 -14.23 14.35
N GLY A 411 -9.96 -14.41 15.67
CA GLY A 411 -9.80 -13.31 16.64
C GLY A 411 -11.09 -12.56 16.96
N ASN A 412 -10.94 -11.31 17.40
CA ASN A 412 -12.02 -10.40 17.79
C ASN A 412 -11.69 -8.97 17.31
N PRO A 413 -11.75 -8.73 15.99
CA PRO A 413 -11.37 -7.45 15.38
C PRO A 413 -12.28 -6.31 15.84
N PHE A 414 -11.74 -5.10 15.77
CA PHE A 414 -12.48 -3.86 16.00
C PHE A 414 -13.42 -3.58 14.83
N ARG A 415 -14.64 -3.16 15.13
CA ARG A 415 -15.73 -2.96 14.15
C ARG A 415 -16.25 -1.53 14.17
N GLY A 416 -15.99 -0.83 15.27
CA GLY A 416 -16.11 0.61 15.40
C GLY A 416 -14.79 1.20 15.90
N ILE A 417 -14.63 2.51 15.75
CA ILE A 417 -13.52 3.21 16.37
C ILE A 417 -13.78 3.30 17.88
N THR A 418 -15.03 3.45 18.32
CA THR A 418 -15.37 3.55 19.76
C THR A 418 -15.03 2.29 20.56
N ASP A 419 -14.91 1.13 19.92
CA ASP A 419 -14.40 -0.11 20.53
C ASP A 419 -13.01 0.10 21.20
N LEU A 420 -12.22 1.08 20.76
CA LEU A 420 -10.95 1.45 21.40
C LEU A 420 -11.13 1.95 22.83
N LEU A 421 -12.29 2.49 23.21
CA LEU A 421 -12.58 2.92 24.59
C LEU A 421 -12.71 1.74 25.56
N GLU A 422 -12.88 0.51 25.05
CA GLU A 422 -12.85 -0.71 25.86
C GLU A 422 -11.44 -1.10 26.28
N ILE A 423 -10.42 -0.58 25.60
CA ILE A 423 -9.01 -0.94 25.83
C ILE A 423 -8.49 -0.24 27.08
N GLU A 424 -7.93 -1.05 27.99
CA GLU A 424 -7.29 -0.53 29.19
C GLU A 424 -6.16 0.47 28.83
N GLY A 425 -6.26 1.69 29.36
CA GLY A 425 -5.30 2.76 29.12
C GLY A 425 -5.75 3.79 28.08
N ILE A 426 -6.72 3.47 27.22
CA ILE A 426 -7.33 4.46 26.31
C ILE A 426 -8.42 5.19 27.08
N ASN A 427 -8.22 6.50 27.27
CA ASN A 427 -9.22 7.40 27.82
C ASN A 427 -9.76 8.32 26.72
N MET A 428 -10.85 9.04 27.02
CA MET A 428 -11.51 9.91 26.05
C MET A 428 -10.58 10.98 25.43
N ASN A 429 -9.57 11.47 26.15
CA ASN A 429 -8.65 12.46 25.58
C ASN A 429 -7.73 11.81 24.54
N ILE A 430 -7.14 10.66 24.87
CA ILE A 430 -6.30 9.89 23.93
C ILE A 430 -7.15 9.49 22.72
N PHE A 431 -8.37 9.00 22.97
CA PHE A 431 -9.30 8.59 21.93
C PHE A 431 -9.57 9.70 20.91
N LYS A 432 -9.85 10.93 21.37
CA LYS A 432 -10.07 12.08 20.48
C LYS A 432 -8.87 12.39 19.60
N GLU A 433 -7.66 12.31 20.13
CA GLU A 433 -6.44 12.61 19.38
C GLU A 433 -6.09 11.55 18.33
N ILE A 434 -6.59 10.32 18.49
CA ILE A 434 -6.31 9.21 17.55
C ILE A 434 -7.48 8.90 16.61
N ALA A 435 -8.71 9.30 16.94
CA ALA A 435 -9.90 8.96 16.16
C ALA A 435 -9.83 9.46 14.70
N GLY A 436 -9.23 10.63 14.48
CA GLY A 436 -8.95 11.17 13.15
C GLY A 436 -7.84 10.43 12.38
N ARG A 437 -7.05 9.58 13.04
CA ARG A 437 -5.85 8.94 12.49
C ARG A 437 -5.97 7.43 12.28
N VAL A 438 -7.04 6.81 12.79
CA VAL A 438 -7.24 5.37 12.78
C VAL A 438 -8.47 4.96 12.00
N THR A 439 -8.44 3.79 11.37
CA THR A 439 -9.60 3.18 10.71
C THR A 439 -9.72 1.72 11.12
N PHE A 440 -10.87 1.11 10.87
CA PHE A 440 -11.06 -0.35 10.98
C PHE A 440 -11.34 -0.99 9.62
N ARG A 441 -11.43 -0.16 8.56
CA ARG A 441 -11.68 -0.55 7.17
C ARG A 441 -10.71 0.20 6.25
N SER A 442 -10.18 -0.53 5.28
CA SER A 442 -9.14 -0.11 4.36
C SER A 442 -9.65 -0.02 2.93
N HIS A 443 -9.15 0.99 2.22
CA HIS A 443 -9.45 1.23 0.82
C HIS A 443 -8.31 0.82 -0.11
N GLY A 444 -7.10 0.61 0.39
CA GLY A 444 -5.91 0.35 -0.42
C GLY A 444 -5.24 -0.96 -0.05
N PHE A 445 -4.94 -1.79 -1.06
CA PHE A 445 -4.26 -3.06 -0.86
C PHE A 445 -3.15 -3.26 -1.89
N ILE A 446 -2.07 -3.93 -1.50
CA ILE A 446 -1.04 -4.45 -2.39
C ILE A 446 -1.23 -5.96 -2.51
N ILE A 447 -1.36 -6.43 -3.75
CA ILE A 447 -1.45 -7.84 -4.08
C ILE A 447 -0.15 -8.27 -4.75
N THR A 448 0.50 -9.29 -4.19
CA THR A 448 1.70 -9.90 -4.75
C THR A 448 1.38 -11.30 -5.25
N GLY A 449 1.42 -11.51 -6.56
CA GLY A 449 1.29 -12.83 -7.20
C GLY A 449 2.65 -13.43 -7.56
N LEU A 450 2.85 -14.71 -7.25
CA LEU A 450 4.07 -15.46 -7.51
C LEU A 450 3.76 -16.69 -8.37
N GLY A 451 4.57 -16.92 -9.40
CA GLY A 451 4.54 -18.15 -10.21
C GLY A 451 5.67 -19.06 -9.78
N ILE A 452 5.34 -20.27 -9.32
CA ILE A 452 6.27 -21.15 -8.59
C ILE A 452 6.51 -22.44 -9.37
N ASP A 453 7.78 -22.80 -9.55
CA ASP A 453 8.15 -24.06 -10.19
C ASP A 453 7.95 -25.30 -9.30
N ALA A 454 8.11 -26.48 -9.89
CA ALA A 454 7.97 -27.74 -9.17
C ALA A 454 8.99 -27.95 -8.02
N ASN A 455 10.03 -27.12 -7.93
CA ASN A 455 11.03 -27.16 -6.87
C ASN A 455 10.77 -26.10 -5.78
N GLY A 456 9.65 -25.35 -5.87
CA GLY A 456 9.32 -24.27 -4.93
C GLY A 456 10.05 -22.96 -5.23
N LYS A 457 10.68 -22.82 -6.41
CA LYS A 457 11.37 -21.59 -6.79
C LYS A 457 10.42 -20.62 -7.50
N THR A 458 10.38 -19.37 -7.06
CA THR A 458 9.71 -18.28 -7.78
C THR A 458 10.37 -18.04 -9.14
N VAL A 459 9.58 -18.19 -10.21
CA VAL A 459 10.01 -17.96 -11.60
C VAL A 459 9.51 -16.62 -12.13
N ALA A 460 8.36 -16.15 -11.64
CA ALA A 460 7.78 -14.86 -11.99
C ALA A 460 7.11 -14.23 -10.76
N LYS A 461 7.12 -12.89 -10.69
CA LYS A 461 6.46 -12.09 -9.66
C LYS A 461 5.65 -10.98 -10.33
N CYS A 462 4.49 -10.68 -9.76
CA CYS A 462 3.60 -9.61 -10.18
C CYS A 462 3.07 -8.86 -8.97
N ASP A 463 3.33 -7.56 -8.90
CA ASP A 463 2.82 -6.70 -7.83
C ASP A 463 1.72 -5.78 -8.40
N SER A 464 0.59 -5.70 -7.72
CA SER A 464 -0.56 -4.89 -8.12
C SER A 464 -1.05 -4.06 -6.93
N VAL A 465 -1.16 -2.75 -7.11
CA VAL A 465 -1.81 -1.87 -6.14
C VAL A 465 -3.26 -1.71 -6.55
N VAL A 466 -4.17 -2.05 -5.65
CA VAL A 466 -5.62 -1.98 -5.87
C VAL A 466 -6.27 -1.08 -4.84
N SER A 467 -7.40 -0.47 -5.22
CA SER A 467 -8.22 0.31 -4.32
C SER A 467 -9.67 -0.13 -4.38
N ARG A 468 -10.29 -0.31 -3.21
CA ARG A 468 -11.70 -0.69 -3.06
C ARG A 468 -12.54 0.58 -2.89
N GLY A 469 -13.57 0.73 -3.72
CA GLY A 469 -14.57 1.80 -3.62
C GLY A 469 -15.94 1.23 -3.96
N GLY A 470 -16.78 1.04 -2.95
CA GLY A 470 -18.04 0.31 -3.06
C GLY A 470 -17.83 -1.15 -3.47
N SER A 471 -18.63 -1.61 -4.42
CA SER A 471 -18.52 -2.96 -5.00
C SER A 471 -17.43 -3.11 -6.06
N GLU A 472 -16.72 -2.02 -6.39
CA GLU A 472 -15.73 -2.00 -7.46
C GLU A 472 -14.29 -1.97 -6.90
N ILE A 473 -13.42 -2.78 -7.51
CA ILE A 473 -11.98 -2.73 -7.26
C ILE A 473 -11.34 -2.02 -8.45
N GLN A 474 -10.75 -0.85 -8.19
CA GLN A 474 -10.02 -0.05 -9.16
C GLN A 474 -8.53 -0.40 -9.12
N PHE A 475 -7.94 -0.59 -10.28
CA PHE A 475 -6.51 -0.84 -10.41
C PHE A 475 -5.74 0.48 -10.39
N LYS A 476 -4.80 0.65 -9.46
CA LYS A 476 -3.95 1.85 -9.38
C LYS A 476 -2.63 1.67 -10.13
N GLN A 477 -1.96 0.52 -10.00
CA GLN A 477 -0.65 0.31 -10.64
C GLN A 477 -0.27 -1.18 -10.83
N TRP A 478 0.49 -1.47 -11.89
CA TRP A 478 1.16 -2.76 -12.13
C TRP A 478 2.68 -2.61 -12.06
N ARG A 479 3.38 -3.53 -11.38
CA ARG A 479 4.83 -3.70 -11.48
C ARG A 479 5.20 -5.14 -11.80
N TYR A 480 6.06 -5.28 -12.81
CA TYR A 480 6.48 -6.56 -13.38
C TYR A 480 7.97 -6.79 -13.11
N TYR A 481 8.34 -8.02 -12.73
CA TYR A 481 9.72 -8.38 -12.38
C TYR A 481 10.28 -9.57 -13.16
#